data_AF-A0A966DH01-F1
#
_entry.id   AF-A0A966DH01-F1
#
_cell.length_a   1.000
_cell.length_b   1.000
_cell.length_c   1.000
_cell.angle_alpha   90.00
_cell.angle_beta   90.00
_cell.angle_gamma   90.00
#
_symmetry.space_group_name_H-M   'P 1'
#
loop_
_entity.id
_entity.type
_entity.pdbx_description
1 polymer ?
#
loop_
_entity_poly.entity_id
_entity_poly.type
_entity_poly.pdbx_seq_one_letter_code
_entity_poly.pdbx_strand_id
1 'polypeptide(L)'
;MTLTFVSLSAQYQPHWDSLDKRETPKWWKEAKFGIFIHWGLYSVPAYAPVNEVDGIYEKYAEHYYNRLLTGNKLFQNFHTKQYGEHFKYGDFAPLFKAEYFNPDEWAALFRDAGAKYVELTSKHHDGFCLWPSTQSPHWNSVTMGPHTDLIGELSASVRNSGLRFGLYYSLLEWAHPLYAEPTIEKWVDSHMIPQMKELVNNYKPEIIFSDGEWDYDSKTLKSEKFLAWLYNESPVKNTVVVNDRWGKETRSKHGDYYTTEYDLVHNQEGIGDKADHPWEESRGIGTSYG
;
A
#
# COMPACT_ATOMS: atom_id res chain seq x y z
N MET A 1 -17.11 49.35 7.70
CA MET A 1 -16.28 48.37 6.99
C MET A 1 -16.42 47.05 7.73
N THR A 2 -17.40 46.24 7.33
CA THR A 2 -17.77 45.01 8.04
C THR A 2 -16.87 43.89 7.50
N LEU A 3 -15.91 43.45 8.31
CA LEU A 3 -15.13 42.26 7.99
C LEU A 3 -16.03 41.03 8.17
N THR A 4 -16.46 40.45 7.06
CA THR A 4 -17.08 39.12 7.03
C THR A 4 -15.96 38.10 7.21
N PHE A 5 -15.84 37.54 8.42
CA PHE A 5 -15.06 36.33 8.62
C PHE A 5 -15.82 35.18 7.95
N VAL A 6 -15.39 34.79 6.75
CA VAL A 6 -15.78 33.50 6.19
C VAL A 6 -15.05 32.45 7.01
N SER A 7 -15.75 31.83 7.95
CA SER A 7 -15.32 30.55 8.51
C SER A 7 -15.29 29.57 7.34
N LEU A 8 -14.11 29.31 6.80
CA LEU A 8 -13.89 28.22 5.85
C LEU A 8 -14.06 26.91 6.63
N SER A 9 -15.30 26.45 6.79
CA SER A 9 -15.55 25.09 7.22
C SER A 9 -14.90 24.16 6.20
N ALA A 10 -14.11 23.18 6.65
CA ALA A 10 -13.54 22.16 5.78
C ALA A 10 -14.64 21.53 4.90
N GLN A 11 -14.39 21.39 3.60
CA GLN A 11 -15.36 20.86 2.63
C GLN A 11 -15.77 19.42 2.99
N TYR A 12 -14.83 18.63 3.48
CA TYR A 12 -15.04 17.25 3.92
C TYR A 12 -14.78 17.12 5.42
N GLN A 13 -15.76 16.60 6.17
CA GLN A 13 -15.66 16.32 7.60
C GLN A 13 -15.15 14.88 7.85
N PRO A 14 -14.51 14.59 8.99
CA PRO A 14 -13.93 13.27 9.28
C PRO A 14 -15.01 12.28 9.75
N HIS A 15 -15.98 12.03 8.86
CA HIS A 15 -16.98 10.99 8.98
C HIS A 15 -17.49 10.57 7.60
N TRP A 16 -17.81 9.28 7.43
CA TRP A 16 -18.13 8.69 6.13
C TRP A 16 -19.24 9.40 5.35
N ASP A 17 -20.33 9.84 6.02
CA ASP A 17 -21.42 10.62 5.39
C ASP A 17 -20.96 11.93 4.72
N SER A 18 -19.78 12.45 5.08
CA SER A 18 -19.18 13.59 4.42
C SER A 18 -18.11 13.18 3.40
N LEU A 19 -17.31 12.15 3.70
CA LEU A 19 -16.21 11.71 2.84
C LEU A 19 -16.74 11.07 1.56
N ASP A 20 -17.77 10.24 1.65
CA ASP A 20 -18.36 9.51 0.50
C ASP A 20 -19.14 10.42 -0.45
N LYS A 21 -19.31 11.71 -0.12
CA LYS A 21 -19.87 12.73 -1.03
C LYS A 21 -18.84 13.22 -2.06
N ARG A 22 -17.57 12.90 -1.88
CA ARG A 22 -16.52 13.25 -2.83
C ARG A 22 -16.74 12.48 -4.13
N GLU A 23 -16.77 13.19 -5.26
CA GLU A 23 -16.80 12.53 -6.56
C GLU A 23 -15.43 11.96 -6.91
N THR A 24 -15.40 10.68 -7.33
CA THR A 24 -14.18 10.05 -7.85
C THR A 24 -13.62 10.85 -9.03
N PRO A 25 -12.36 11.34 -8.96
CA PRO A 25 -11.65 12.00 -10.04
C PRO A 25 -11.84 11.33 -11.40
N LYS A 26 -12.22 12.15 -12.39
CA LYS A 26 -12.58 11.69 -13.75
C LYS A 26 -11.49 10.85 -14.40
N TRP A 27 -10.22 11.24 -14.22
CA TRP A 27 -9.09 10.55 -14.84
C TRP A 27 -9.03 9.07 -14.47
N TRP A 28 -9.37 8.72 -13.22
CA TRP A 28 -9.25 7.35 -12.72
C TRP A 28 -10.31 6.45 -13.35
N LYS A 29 -11.54 6.95 -13.44
CA LYS A 29 -12.63 6.28 -14.17
C LYS A 29 -12.31 6.07 -15.64
N GLU A 30 -11.47 6.92 -16.24
CA GLU A 30 -11.04 6.80 -17.65
C GLU A 30 -9.78 5.95 -17.83
N ALA A 31 -9.00 5.73 -16.77
CA ALA A 31 -7.71 5.04 -16.83
C ALA A 31 -7.85 3.56 -17.20
N LYS A 32 -8.81 2.87 -16.59
CA LYS A 32 -9.19 1.45 -16.79
C LYS A 32 -8.12 0.40 -16.48
N PHE A 33 -6.84 0.72 -16.60
CA PHE A 33 -5.74 -0.21 -16.44
C PHE A 33 -4.52 0.46 -15.81
N GLY A 34 -3.97 -0.17 -14.78
CA GLY A 34 -2.74 0.22 -14.11
C GLY A 34 -1.86 -0.98 -13.78
N ILE A 35 -0.63 -0.70 -13.37
CA ILE A 35 0.35 -1.70 -12.93
C ILE A 35 0.54 -1.59 -11.43
N PHE A 36 0.40 -2.71 -10.73
CA PHE A 36 0.68 -2.82 -9.31
C PHE A 36 1.99 -3.57 -9.08
N ILE A 37 2.89 -2.98 -8.29
CA ILE A 37 4.22 -3.48 -8.01
C ILE A 37 4.34 -3.78 -6.52
N HIS A 38 4.44 -5.07 -6.19
CA HIS A 38 4.87 -5.52 -4.87
C HIS A 38 6.35 -5.83 -4.91
N TRP A 39 7.12 -5.01 -4.20
CA TRP A 39 8.57 -5.12 -4.16
C TRP A 39 9.09 -4.75 -2.78
N GLY A 40 9.99 -5.57 -2.23
CA GLY A 40 10.51 -5.39 -0.89
C GLY A 40 11.48 -6.48 -0.49
N LEU A 41 11.73 -6.66 0.81
CA LEU A 41 12.70 -7.65 1.29
C LEU A 41 12.30 -9.08 0.92
N TYR A 42 11.01 -9.38 0.88
CA TYR A 42 10.45 -10.66 0.46
C TYR A 42 10.79 -11.04 -0.99
N SER A 43 11.16 -10.07 -1.84
CA SER A 43 11.63 -10.32 -3.20
C SER A 43 13.04 -10.93 -3.26
N VAL A 44 13.80 -10.91 -2.15
CA VAL A 44 15.11 -11.57 -2.06
C VAL A 44 14.96 -13.10 -1.92
N PRO A 45 14.18 -13.64 -0.97
CA PRO A 45 13.93 -15.07 -0.91
C PRO A 45 13.03 -15.58 -2.05
N ALA A 46 12.16 -14.71 -2.61
CA ALA A 46 11.35 -14.98 -3.81
C ALA A 46 10.69 -16.36 -3.81
N TYR A 47 10.09 -16.74 -2.68
CA TYR A 47 9.55 -18.09 -2.49
C TYR A 47 8.15 -18.08 -1.89
N ALA A 48 7.29 -18.86 -2.54
CA ALA A 48 6.06 -19.38 -1.98
C ALA A 48 5.82 -20.81 -2.51
N PRO A 49 5.18 -21.69 -1.75
CA PRO A 49 4.95 -23.09 -2.12
C PRO A 49 3.74 -23.24 -3.06
N VAL A 50 3.74 -22.55 -4.21
CA VAL A 50 2.56 -22.36 -5.08
C VAL A 50 1.90 -23.66 -5.60
N ASN A 51 2.66 -24.75 -5.67
CA ASN A 51 2.20 -26.07 -6.11
C ASN A 51 1.87 -27.03 -4.96
N GLU A 52 2.09 -26.62 -3.71
CA GLU A 52 1.92 -27.46 -2.51
C GLU A 52 0.75 -26.99 -1.64
N VAL A 53 0.09 -25.89 -2.01
CA VAL A 53 -1.05 -25.31 -1.30
C VAL A 53 -2.18 -24.98 -2.27
N ASP A 54 -3.42 -25.14 -1.82
CA ASP A 54 -4.61 -24.86 -2.64
C ASP A 54 -5.05 -23.40 -2.53
N GLY A 55 -5.04 -22.84 -1.32
CA GLY A 55 -5.53 -21.50 -1.03
C GLY A 55 -4.75 -20.40 -1.74
N ILE A 56 -5.44 -19.45 -2.37
CA ILE A 56 -4.81 -18.37 -3.14
C ILE A 56 -3.86 -17.51 -2.27
N TYR A 57 -4.29 -17.15 -1.06
CA TYR A 57 -3.50 -16.35 -0.11
C TYR A 57 -2.34 -17.11 0.56
N GLU A 58 -2.31 -18.44 0.42
CA GLU A 58 -1.17 -19.25 0.90
C GLU A 58 0.02 -19.18 -0.04
N LYS A 59 -0.21 -18.70 -1.27
CA LYS A 59 0.77 -18.62 -2.36
C LYS A 59 1.53 -17.29 -2.41
N TYR A 60 1.30 -16.41 -1.44
CA TYR A 60 1.88 -15.07 -1.40
C TYR A 60 3.33 -15.10 -0.90
N ALA A 61 4.28 -14.77 -1.77
CA ALA A 61 5.69 -14.66 -1.43
C ALA A 61 5.95 -13.44 -0.52
N GLU A 62 5.20 -12.37 -0.68
CA GLU A 62 5.25 -11.17 0.15
C GLU A 62 4.83 -11.40 1.62
N HIS A 63 4.20 -12.54 1.90
CA HIS A 63 3.89 -13.00 3.26
C HIS A 63 5.02 -13.77 3.93
N TYR A 64 6.19 -13.91 3.30
CA TYR A 64 7.32 -14.70 3.78
C TYR A 64 7.64 -14.43 5.26
N TYR A 65 7.73 -13.15 5.67
CA TYR A 65 8.02 -12.81 7.06
C TYR A 65 6.98 -13.35 8.04
N ASN A 66 5.69 -13.10 7.77
CA ASN A 66 4.60 -13.62 8.59
C ASN A 66 4.59 -15.15 8.63
N ARG A 67 4.87 -15.81 7.50
CA ARG A 67 4.95 -17.28 7.44
C ARG A 67 6.08 -17.84 8.32
N LEU A 68 7.20 -17.13 8.42
CA LEU A 68 8.24 -17.46 9.40
C LEU A 68 7.79 -17.23 10.85
N LEU A 69 7.20 -16.06 11.14
CA LEU A 69 6.72 -15.70 12.48
C LEU A 69 5.69 -16.69 13.02
N THR A 70 4.78 -17.15 12.16
CA THR A 70 3.69 -18.08 12.50
C THR A 70 4.10 -19.54 12.48
N GLY A 71 5.34 -19.86 12.14
CA GLY A 71 5.83 -21.24 12.13
C GLY A 71 5.35 -22.10 10.97
N ASN A 72 5.05 -21.50 9.80
CA ASN A 72 4.65 -22.25 8.62
C ASN A 72 5.80 -23.17 8.16
N LYS A 73 5.56 -24.48 8.17
CA LYS A 73 6.59 -25.51 7.91
C LYS A 73 7.19 -25.43 6.50
N LEU A 74 6.41 -25.11 5.48
CA LEU A 74 6.92 -25.05 4.10
C LEU A 74 7.93 -23.92 3.95
N PHE A 75 7.58 -22.73 4.46
CA PHE A 75 8.46 -21.57 4.48
C PHE A 75 9.67 -21.78 5.38
N GLN A 76 9.50 -22.33 6.59
CA GLN A 76 10.63 -22.62 7.49
C GLN A 76 11.60 -23.65 6.91
N ASN A 77 11.09 -24.73 6.31
CA ASN A 77 11.94 -25.76 5.71
C ASN A 77 12.76 -25.17 4.54
N PHE A 78 12.12 -24.37 3.68
CA PHE A 78 12.83 -23.66 2.62
C PHE A 78 13.88 -22.70 3.20
N HIS A 79 13.49 -21.88 4.19
CA HIS A 79 14.37 -20.90 4.81
C HIS A 79 15.62 -21.53 5.43
N THR A 80 15.43 -22.54 6.27
CA THR A 80 16.52 -23.27 6.91
C THR A 80 17.41 -23.96 5.87
N LYS A 81 16.83 -24.55 4.83
CA LYS A 81 17.60 -25.21 3.77
C LYS A 81 18.48 -24.25 2.96
N GLN A 82 17.96 -23.05 2.64
CA GLN A 82 18.67 -22.10 1.77
C GLN A 82 19.59 -21.14 2.53
N TYR A 83 19.19 -20.70 3.72
CA TYR A 83 19.85 -19.63 4.46
C TYR A 83 20.40 -20.07 5.83
N GLY A 84 19.92 -21.20 6.36
CA GLY A 84 20.33 -21.74 7.66
C GLY A 84 19.44 -21.29 8.82
N GLU A 85 19.45 -22.06 9.92
CA GLU A 85 18.55 -21.87 11.08
C GLU A 85 18.75 -20.55 11.83
N HIS A 86 19.91 -19.92 11.68
CA HIS A 86 20.27 -18.68 12.37
C HIS A 86 20.08 -17.43 11.50
N PHE A 87 19.77 -17.60 10.21
CA PHE A 87 19.42 -16.48 9.33
C PHE A 87 18.02 -15.99 9.70
N LYS A 88 17.87 -14.69 9.91
CA LYS A 88 16.60 -14.06 10.26
C LYS A 88 16.06 -13.31 9.05
N TYR A 89 14.76 -13.06 9.01
CA TYR A 89 14.15 -12.27 7.93
C TYR A 89 14.82 -10.91 7.74
N GLY A 90 15.18 -10.23 8.84
CA GLY A 90 15.87 -8.95 8.77
C GLY A 90 17.25 -8.99 8.11
N ASP A 91 17.90 -10.16 8.05
CA ASP A 91 19.20 -10.34 7.39
C ASP A 91 19.07 -10.26 5.85
N PHE A 92 17.84 -10.25 5.29
CA PHE A 92 17.61 -9.95 3.87
C PHE A 92 17.78 -8.45 3.54
N ALA A 93 17.68 -7.54 4.52
CA ALA A 93 17.80 -6.10 4.26
C ALA A 93 19.09 -5.69 3.53
N PRO A 94 20.30 -6.12 3.94
CA PRO A 94 21.53 -5.83 3.18
C PRO A 94 21.65 -6.60 1.85
N LEU A 95 20.84 -7.66 1.63
CA LEU A 95 20.84 -8.45 0.40
C LEU A 95 19.89 -7.88 -0.66
N PHE A 96 18.90 -7.11 -0.25
CA PHE A 96 18.02 -6.37 -1.15
C PHE A 96 18.76 -5.17 -1.73
N LYS A 97 19.51 -5.35 -2.81
CA LYS A 97 20.39 -4.31 -3.36
C LYS A 97 19.85 -3.55 -4.56
N ALA A 98 18.85 -4.11 -5.24
CA ALA A 98 18.29 -3.55 -6.47
C ALA A 98 19.36 -3.25 -7.56
N GLU A 99 20.38 -4.12 -7.73
CA GLU A 99 21.58 -3.85 -8.55
C GLU A 99 21.28 -3.53 -10.03
N TYR A 100 20.13 -3.97 -10.54
CA TYR A 100 19.69 -3.75 -11.93
C TYR A 100 18.43 -2.88 -12.02
N PHE A 101 18.07 -2.15 -10.96
CA PHE A 101 16.92 -1.27 -10.98
C PHE A 101 17.16 -0.09 -11.92
N ASN A 102 16.36 -0.02 -12.98
CA ASN A 102 16.30 1.10 -13.90
C ASN A 102 14.85 1.60 -14.01
N PRO A 103 14.50 2.72 -13.35
CA PRO A 103 13.13 3.20 -13.31
C PRO A 103 12.61 3.70 -14.67
N ASP A 104 13.49 4.15 -15.57
CA ASP A 104 13.09 4.57 -16.92
C ASP A 104 12.71 3.39 -17.80
N GLU A 105 13.43 2.26 -17.69
CA GLU A 105 13.07 1.02 -18.39
C GLU A 105 11.74 0.46 -17.88
N TRP A 106 11.51 0.51 -16.57
CA TRP A 106 10.23 0.11 -15.97
C TRP A 106 9.08 1.01 -16.45
N ALA A 107 9.26 2.33 -16.38
CA ALA A 107 8.23 3.28 -16.83
C ALA A 107 7.91 3.13 -18.33
N ALA A 108 8.93 2.89 -19.17
CA ALA A 108 8.74 2.61 -20.58
C ALA A 108 7.93 1.31 -20.79
N LEU A 109 8.28 0.23 -20.09
CA LEU A 109 7.57 -1.04 -20.14
C LEU A 109 6.09 -0.88 -19.74
N PHE A 110 5.80 -0.17 -18.64
CA PHE A 110 4.42 0.02 -18.17
C PHE A 110 3.58 0.83 -19.16
N ARG A 111 4.17 1.87 -19.76
CA ARG A 111 3.51 2.66 -20.81
C ARG A 111 3.23 1.79 -22.04
N ASP A 112 4.20 1.00 -22.46
CA ASP A 112 4.08 0.15 -23.66
C ASP A 112 3.10 -1.00 -23.45
N ALA A 113 2.90 -1.46 -22.20
CA ALA A 113 1.82 -2.36 -21.80
C ALA A 113 0.42 -1.71 -21.87
N GLY A 114 0.34 -0.38 -22.05
CA GLY A 114 -0.90 0.38 -22.16
C GLY A 114 -1.45 0.91 -20.85
N ALA A 115 -0.73 0.75 -19.73
CA ALA A 115 -1.14 1.25 -18.43
C ALA A 115 -1.32 2.78 -18.43
N LYS A 116 -2.17 3.27 -17.52
CA LYS A 116 -2.41 4.70 -17.32
C LYS A 116 -1.95 5.20 -15.95
N TYR A 117 -1.76 4.28 -15.02
CA TYR A 117 -1.16 4.54 -13.72
C TYR A 117 -0.29 3.37 -13.28
N VAL A 118 0.61 3.65 -12.34
CA VAL A 118 1.48 2.68 -11.69
C VAL A 118 1.37 2.89 -10.20
N GLU A 119 1.28 1.80 -9.45
CA GLU A 119 1.24 1.79 -8.01
C GLU A 119 2.36 0.92 -7.44
N LEU A 120 3.11 1.46 -6.49
CA LEU A 120 4.22 0.78 -5.82
C LEU A 120 3.90 0.59 -4.34
N THR A 121 4.21 -0.59 -3.79
CA THR A 121 4.27 -0.81 -2.34
C THR A 121 5.29 0.11 -1.70
N SER A 122 4.84 1.19 -1.05
CA SER A 122 5.76 2.06 -0.31
C SER A 122 6.33 1.31 0.90
N LYS A 123 5.44 0.64 1.64
CA LYS A 123 5.70 -0.21 2.80
C LYS A 123 4.68 -1.34 2.76
N HIS A 124 5.15 -2.59 2.71
CA HIS A 124 4.28 -3.76 2.88
C HIS A 124 4.11 -4.09 4.36
N HIS A 125 3.42 -5.20 4.65
CA HIS A 125 3.17 -5.66 6.00
C HIS A 125 4.45 -5.95 6.82
N ASP A 126 5.59 -6.21 6.17
CA ASP A 126 6.86 -6.45 6.87
C ASP A 126 7.53 -5.19 7.43
N GLY A 127 7.01 -4.01 7.12
CA GLY A 127 7.46 -2.73 7.66
C GLY A 127 8.65 -2.10 6.94
N PHE A 128 9.26 -2.77 5.95
CA PHE A 128 10.40 -2.19 5.24
C PHE A 128 9.94 -1.08 4.29
N CYS A 129 10.47 0.14 4.49
CA CYS A 129 10.08 1.32 3.71
C CYS A 129 10.97 1.46 2.46
N LEU A 130 10.37 1.70 1.29
CA LEU A 130 11.09 1.97 0.03
C LEU A 130 11.49 3.44 -0.16
N TRP A 131 11.43 4.23 0.91
CA TRP A 131 11.77 5.65 0.96
C TRP A 131 12.45 5.98 2.29
N PRO A 132 13.16 7.12 2.44
CA PRO A 132 13.85 7.49 3.68
C PRO A 132 12.86 7.97 4.77
N SER A 133 12.04 7.05 5.27
CA SER A 133 11.00 7.31 6.26
C SER A 133 11.56 7.88 7.55
N THR A 134 11.04 9.03 7.98
CA THR A 134 11.45 9.64 9.27
C THR A 134 11.01 8.82 10.48
N GLN A 135 10.00 7.96 10.33
CA GLN A 135 9.54 7.06 11.41
C GLN A 135 10.22 5.69 11.38
N SER A 136 10.92 5.37 10.29
CA SER A 136 11.75 4.16 10.16
C SER A 136 13.17 4.51 9.69
N PRO A 137 13.92 5.40 10.38
CA PRO A 137 15.16 5.99 9.88
C PRO A 137 16.31 4.98 9.74
N HIS A 138 16.16 3.77 10.28
CA HIS A 138 17.15 2.69 10.20
C HIS A 138 16.63 1.44 9.49
N TRP A 139 15.41 1.49 8.95
CA TRP A 139 14.73 0.34 8.36
C TRP A 139 14.05 0.74 7.04
N ASN A 140 14.87 1.13 6.07
CA ASN A 140 14.41 1.60 4.76
C ASN A 140 15.48 1.39 3.66
N SER A 141 15.08 1.52 2.40
CA SER A 141 15.93 1.30 1.21
C SER A 141 17.07 2.31 1.02
N VAL A 142 17.04 3.45 1.70
CA VAL A 142 18.13 4.46 1.63
C VAL A 142 19.23 4.12 2.64
N THR A 143 18.83 3.69 3.84
CA THR A 143 19.76 3.33 4.91
C THR A 143 20.32 1.91 4.74
N MET A 144 19.51 0.99 4.21
CA MET A 144 19.83 -0.43 4.07
C MET A 144 19.71 -0.84 2.60
N GLY A 145 20.47 -1.85 2.18
CA GLY A 145 20.26 -2.51 0.90
C GLY A 145 20.55 -1.61 -0.31
N PRO A 146 19.55 -1.07 -1.04
CA PRO A 146 19.77 -0.35 -2.31
C PRO A 146 20.46 1.01 -2.18
N HIS A 147 20.50 1.59 -0.98
CA HIS A 147 20.97 2.95 -0.73
C HIS A 147 20.33 4.02 -1.62
N THR A 148 19.06 3.83 -1.97
CA THR A 148 18.32 4.61 -2.97
C THR A 148 16.90 4.90 -2.49
N ASP A 149 16.41 6.11 -2.74
CA ASP A 149 14.99 6.45 -2.58
C ASP A 149 14.20 5.88 -3.78
N LEU A 150 13.76 4.63 -3.65
CA LEU A 150 13.15 3.89 -4.75
C LEU A 150 11.82 4.50 -5.19
N ILE A 151 11.05 5.07 -4.24
CA ILE A 151 9.81 5.79 -4.57
C ILE A 151 10.14 7.06 -5.35
N GLY A 152 11.14 7.84 -4.91
CA GLY A 152 11.58 9.04 -5.59
C GLY A 152 11.95 8.78 -7.05
N GLU A 153 12.86 7.83 -7.27
CA GLU A 153 13.36 7.46 -8.60
C GLU A 153 12.27 6.91 -9.53
N LEU A 154 11.44 5.98 -9.04
CA LEU A 154 10.38 5.39 -9.87
C LEU A 154 9.29 6.42 -10.17
N SER A 155 8.86 7.21 -9.17
CA SER A 155 7.76 8.15 -9.34
C SER A 155 8.11 9.30 -10.29
N ALA A 156 9.37 9.70 -10.37
CA ALA A 156 9.85 10.67 -11.36
C ALA A 156 9.77 10.08 -12.77
N SER A 157 10.28 8.87 -12.97
CA SER A 157 10.36 8.20 -14.28
C SER A 157 8.97 7.85 -14.84
N VAL A 158 8.06 7.37 -13.98
CA VAL A 158 6.65 7.10 -14.32
C VAL A 158 5.96 8.37 -14.81
N ARG A 159 6.12 9.49 -14.10
CA ARG A 159 5.51 10.77 -14.50
C ARG A 159 6.12 11.33 -15.78
N ASN A 160 7.44 11.22 -15.94
CA ASN A 160 8.14 11.62 -17.17
C ASN A 160 7.66 10.81 -18.38
N SER A 161 7.21 9.57 -18.17
CA SER A 161 6.60 8.72 -19.19
C SER A 161 5.11 9.00 -19.45
N GLY A 162 4.53 10.04 -18.82
CA GLY A 162 3.14 10.44 -19.01
C GLY A 162 2.12 9.57 -18.27
N LEU A 163 2.57 8.74 -17.32
CA LEU A 163 1.73 7.90 -16.48
C LEU A 163 1.47 8.58 -15.14
N ARG A 164 0.36 8.24 -14.50
CA ARG A 164 0.07 8.65 -13.12
C ARG A 164 0.73 7.71 -12.13
N PHE A 165 1.09 8.22 -10.96
CA PHE A 165 1.80 7.44 -9.94
C PHE A 165 0.99 7.39 -8.65
N GLY A 166 0.83 6.19 -8.12
CA GLY A 166 0.14 5.84 -6.89
C GLY A 166 1.07 5.13 -5.91
N LEU A 167 0.62 5.03 -4.66
CA LEU A 167 1.32 4.29 -3.63
C LEU A 167 0.36 3.39 -2.87
N TYR A 168 0.81 2.15 -2.68
CA TYR A 168 0.24 1.24 -1.69
C TYR A 168 0.87 1.51 -0.33
N TYR A 169 0.07 1.45 0.74
CA TYR A 169 0.52 1.53 2.11
C TYR A 169 -0.18 0.49 3.00
N SER A 170 0.60 -0.38 3.62
CA SER A 170 0.11 -1.28 4.67
C SER A 170 -0.15 -0.52 5.99
N LEU A 171 -1.40 -0.45 6.43
CA LEU A 171 -1.84 0.13 7.71
C LEU A 171 -1.30 -0.65 8.92
N LEU A 172 -1.03 -1.95 8.73
CA LEU A 172 -0.35 -2.79 9.71
C LEU A 172 1.16 -2.84 9.49
N GLU A 173 1.86 -3.34 10.51
CA GLU A 173 3.25 -3.76 10.42
C GLU A 173 3.47 -4.96 11.32
N TRP A 174 3.85 -6.09 10.73
CA TRP A 174 4.10 -7.32 11.46
C TRP A 174 5.24 -7.16 12.46
N ALA A 175 4.99 -7.67 13.67
CA ALA A 175 5.92 -7.62 14.79
C ALA A 175 6.29 -6.20 15.29
N HIS A 176 5.66 -5.14 14.80
CA HIS A 176 5.88 -3.81 15.36
C HIS A 176 5.23 -3.71 16.76
N PRO A 177 5.97 -3.35 17.83
CA PRO A 177 5.48 -3.42 19.20
C PRO A 177 4.33 -2.46 19.53
N LEU A 178 4.13 -1.42 18.71
CA LEU A 178 3.00 -0.50 18.87
C LEU A 178 1.72 -0.99 18.16
N TYR A 179 1.80 -1.94 17.22
CA TYR A 179 0.62 -2.47 16.52
C TYR A 179 -0.03 -3.57 17.37
N ALA A 180 -0.55 -3.19 18.54
CA ALA A 180 -1.20 -4.09 19.48
C ALA A 180 -2.09 -3.29 20.44
N GLU A 181 -2.99 -3.96 21.17
CA GLU A 181 -3.64 -3.35 22.33
C GLU A 181 -2.71 -3.40 23.56
N PRO A 182 -2.61 -2.33 24.37
CA PRO A 182 -3.30 -1.03 24.29
C PRO A 182 -2.52 0.06 23.54
N THR A 183 -1.51 -0.31 22.74
CA THR A 183 -0.55 0.62 22.12
C THR A 183 -0.97 1.14 20.73
N ILE A 184 -2.09 0.67 20.19
CA ILE A 184 -2.55 0.96 18.82
C ILE A 184 -2.74 2.46 18.56
N GLU A 185 -3.26 3.21 19.52
CA GLU A 185 -3.41 4.66 19.40
C GLU A 185 -2.06 5.36 19.18
N LYS A 186 -1.02 4.88 19.86
CA LYS A 186 0.34 5.39 19.69
C LYS A 186 0.93 5.00 18.33
N TRP A 187 0.68 3.76 17.87
CA TRP A 187 1.05 3.36 16.50
C TRP A 187 0.47 4.32 15.45
N VAL A 188 -0.83 4.59 15.56
CA VAL A 188 -1.54 5.45 14.61
C VAL A 188 -0.97 6.87 14.62
N ASP A 189 -0.79 7.46 15.80
CA ASP A 189 -0.41 8.87 15.93
C ASP A 189 1.08 9.14 15.69
N SER A 190 1.97 8.22 16.09
CA SER A 190 3.42 8.46 16.01
C SER A 190 4.11 7.77 14.84
N HIS A 191 3.45 6.81 14.17
CA HIS A 191 4.09 6.03 13.10
C HIS A 191 3.26 6.05 11.81
N MET A 192 2.05 5.48 11.84
CA MET A 192 1.24 5.25 10.64
C MET A 192 0.84 6.55 9.94
N ILE A 193 0.13 7.45 10.63
CA ILE A 193 -0.34 8.71 10.03
C ILE A 193 0.82 9.63 9.63
N PRO A 194 1.89 9.81 10.44
CA PRO A 194 3.05 10.58 10.02
C PRO A 194 3.70 10.04 8.74
N GLN A 195 3.88 8.71 8.61
CA GLN A 195 4.42 8.11 7.36
C GLN A 195 3.52 8.37 6.16
N MET A 196 2.20 8.18 6.30
CA MET A 196 1.27 8.43 5.20
C MET A 196 1.27 9.89 4.78
N LYS A 197 1.32 10.83 5.73
CA LYS A 197 1.43 12.27 5.42
C LYS A 197 2.77 12.61 4.76
N GLU A 198 3.87 12.00 5.20
CA GLU A 198 5.19 12.17 4.57
C GLU A 198 5.15 11.71 3.11
N LEU A 199 4.61 10.53 2.83
CA LEU A 199 4.45 10.01 1.48
C LEU A 199 3.63 10.94 0.59
N VAL A 200 2.49 11.42 1.11
CA VAL A 200 1.59 12.32 0.36
C VAL A 200 2.28 13.65 0.04
N ASN A 201 2.96 14.26 1.01
CA ASN A 201 3.58 15.57 0.81
C ASN A 201 4.82 15.49 -0.09
N ASN A 202 5.66 14.47 0.09
CA ASN A 202 6.91 14.33 -0.62
C ASN A 202 6.66 13.86 -2.05
N TYR A 203 5.93 12.75 -2.21
CA TYR A 203 5.80 12.05 -3.49
C TYR A 203 4.53 12.37 -4.25
N LYS A 204 3.52 13.03 -3.63
CA LYS A 204 2.28 13.47 -4.30
C LYS A 204 1.63 12.34 -5.12
N PRO A 205 1.34 11.17 -4.51
CA PRO A 205 0.68 10.08 -5.19
C PRO A 205 -0.76 10.45 -5.55
N GLU A 206 -1.22 10.02 -6.71
CA GLU A 206 -2.59 10.22 -7.19
C GLU A 206 -3.50 9.03 -6.89
N ILE A 207 -2.94 7.95 -6.34
CA ILE A 207 -3.68 6.82 -5.74
C ILE A 207 -3.04 6.56 -4.39
N ILE A 208 -3.87 6.41 -3.35
CA ILE A 208 -3.44 5.80 -2.09
C ILE A 208 -4.27 4.53 -1.92
N PHE A 209 -3.61 3.39 -2.10
CA PHE A 209 -4.21 2.09 -1.86
C PHE A 209 -3.79 1.64 -0.46
N SER A 210 -4.70 1.73 0.51
CA SER A 210 -4.43 1.19 1.83
C SER A 210 -4.72 -0.31 1.86
N ASP A 211 -4.11 -1.02 2.81
CA ASP A 211 -4.39 -2.45 3.04
C ASP A 211 -3.91 -2.85 4.45
N GLY A 212 -4.24 -4.05 4.91
CA GLY A 212 -3.89 -4.50 6.25
C GLY A 212 -4.74 -3.83 7.36
N GLU A 213 -5.96 -3.45 7.03
CA GLU A 213 -6.95 -2.85 7.92
C GLU A 213 -7.67 -3.87 8.83
N TRP A 214 -7.31 -5.15 8.72
CA TRP A 214 -8.11 -6.29 9.15
C TRP A 214 -8.42 -6.33 10.66
N ASP A 215 -7.53 -5.81 11.49
CA ASP A 215 -7.62 -5.95 12.95
C ASP A 215 -8.48 -4.85 13.60
N TYR A 216 -8.50 -3.64 13.02
CA TYR A 216 -9.04 -2.43 13.64
C TYR A 216 -10.04 -1.71 12.74
N ASP A 217 -10.99 -1.00 13.35
CA ASP A 217 -11.95 -0.20 12.60
C ASP A 217 -11.35 1.14 12.12
N SER A 218 -12.04 1.83 11.20
CA SER A 218 -11.56 3.09 10.62
C SER A 218 -11.39 4.19 11.66
N LYS A 219 -12.12 4.10 12.77
CA LYS A 219 -12.09 5.08 13.85
C LYS A 219 -10.84 4.92 14.71
N THR A 220 -10.50 3.70 15.11
CA THR A 220 -9.25 3.37 15.82
C THR A 220 -8.04 3.69 14.96
N LEU A 221 -8.09 3.36 13.65
CA LEU A 221 -7.03 3.70 12.70
C LEU A 221 -6.99 5.20 12.35
N LYS A 222 -7.97 6.00 12.79
CA LYS A 222 -8.13 7.42 12.48
C LYS A 222 -8.15 7.71 10.97
N SER A 223 -8.58 6.73 10.17
CA SER A 223 -8.64 6.81 8.72
C SER A 223 -9.53 7.96 8.26
N GLU A 224 -10.70 8.15 8.88
CA GLU A 224 -11.61 9.25 8.55
C GLU A 224 -10.96 10.64 8.75
N LYS A 225 -10.10 10.78 9.77
CA LYS A 225 -9.34 12.03 10.00
C LYS A 225 -8.26 12.23 8.96
N PHE A 226 -7.56 11.17 8.58
CA PHE A 226 -6.55 11.21 7.52
C PHE A 226 -7.18 11.58 6.17
N LEU A 227 -8.28 10.92 5.79
CA LEU A 227 -8.98 11.18 4.54
C LEU A 227 -9.57 12.59 4.48
N ALA A 228 -10.12 13.10 5.57
CA ALA A 228 -10.55 14.50 5.63
C ALA A 228 -9.39 15.47 5.37
N TRP A 229 -8.21 15.25 5.98
CA TRP A 229 -7.01 16.05 5.67
C TRP A 229 -6.59 15.88 4.19
N LEU A 230 -6.58 14.64 3.69
CA LEU A 230 -6.18 14.32 2.33
C LEU A 230 -7.02 15.10 1.31
N TYR A 231 -8.33 15.17 1.52
CA TYR A 231 -9.27 15.77 0.58
C TYR A 231 -9.41 17.30 0.72
N ASN A 232 -9.06 17.88 1.86
CA ASN A 232 -9.16 19.33 2.07
C ASN A 232 -7.82 20.06 1.86
N GLU A 233 -6.72 19.47 2.32
CA GLU A 233 -5.48 20.19 2.59
C GLU A 233 -4.27 19.66 1.82
N SER A 234 -4.26 18.37 1.44
CA SER A 234 -3.09 17.77 0.79
C SER A 234 -2.76 18.38 -0.58
N PRO A 235 -1.50 18.27 -1.06
CA PRO A 235 -1.12 18.74 -2.39
C PRO A 235 -1.79 17.97 -3.54
N VAL A 236 -2.40 16.82 -3.26
CA VAL A 236 -3.04 15.94 -4.25
C VAL A 236 -4.56 15.90 -4.12
N LYS A 237 -5.14 16.77 -3.28
CA LYS A 237 -6.58 16.76 -2.96
C LYS A 237 -7.52 16.74 -4.17
N ASN A 238 -7.11 17.33 -5.30
CA ASN A 238 -7.90 17.41 -6.52
C ASN A 238 -7.74 16.21 -7.46
N THR A 239 -6.75 15.35 -7.23
CA THR A 239 -6.43 14.23 -8.15
C THR A 239 -6.39 12.88 -7.47
N VAL A 240 -6.12 12.82 -6.17
CA VAL A 240 -5.98 11.56 -5.43
C VAL A 240 -7.27 10.74 -5.43
N VAL A 241 -7.13 9.43 -5.55
CA VAL A 241 -8.21 8.47 -5.25
C VAL A 241 -7.76 7.51 -4.15
N VAL A 242 -8.72 7.01 -3.38
CA VAL A 242 -8.48 5.99 -2.36
C VAL A 242 -9.39 4.78 -2.54
N ASN A 243 -8.87 3.61 -2.23
CA ASN A 243 -9.65 2.36 -2.23
C ASN A 243 -10.57 2.27 -1.00
N ASP A 244 -11.15 1.09 -0.77
CA ASP A 244 -12.13 0.77 0.27
C ASP A 244 -11.55 0.02 1.48
N ARG A 245 -10.23 0.11 1.71
CA ARG A 245 -9.51 -0.70 2.72
C ARG A 245 -8.99 0.16 3.88
N TRP A 246 -9.88 0.91 4.54
CA TRP A 246 -9.53 1.92 5.56
C TRP A 246 -9.87 1.53 7.00
N GLY A 247 -10.43 0.35 7.19
CA GLY A 247 -10.87 -0.25 8.45
C GLY A 247 -11.57 -1.57 8.16
N LYS A 248 -11.58 -2.51 9.11
CA LYS A 248 -12.15 -3.85 8.89
C LYS A 248 -13.63 -3.87 8.44
N GLU A 249 -14.35 -2.77 8.62
CA GLU A 249 -15.75 -2.55 8.27
C GLU A 249 -15.96 -1.74 6.97
N THR A 250 -14.89 -1.40 6.25
CA THR A 250 -14.93 -0.41 5.15
C THR A 250 -15.01 -1.02 3.74
N ARG A 251 -14.58 -2.27 3.55
CA ARG A 251 -14.58 -2.93 2.24
C ARG A 251 -15.98 -2.99 1.65
N SER A 252 -16.07 -2.67 0.35
CA SER A 252 -17.31 -2.59 -0.42
C SER A 252 -18.38 -1.68 0.19
N LYS A 253 -17.95 -0.66 0.95
CA LYS A 253 -18.85 0.26 1.64
C LYS A 253 -18.40 1.72 1.52
N HIS A 254 -17.12 2.00 1.75
CA HIS A 254 -16.56 3.36 1.76
C HIS A 254 -15.39 3.48 0.76
N GLY A 255 -14.96 4.71 0.45
CA GLY A 255 -13.82 4.97 -0.46
C GLY A 255 -14.24 5.40 -1.86
N ASP A 256 -13.28 5.96 -2.62
CA ASP A 256 -13.54 6.48 -3.98
C ASP A 256 -13.84 5.35 -4.98
N TYR A 257 -13.38 4.13 -4.69
CA TYR A 257 -13.65 2.90 -5.43
C TYR A 257 -13.54 1.66 -4.55
N TYR A 258 -14.26 0.59 -4.91
CA TYR A 258 -14.19 -0.71 -4.23
C TYR A 258 -13.11 -1.61 -4.81
N THR A 259 -12.57 -2.51 -4.00
CA THR A 259 -11.54 -3.44 -4.46
C THR A 259 -11.96 -4.90 -4.32
N THR A 260 -11.57 -5.67 -5.32
CA THR A 260 -11.62 -7.14 -5.29
C THR A 260 -10.23 -7.68 -5.59
N GLU A 261 -9.98 -8.92 -5.14
CA GLU A 261 -8.69 -9.57 -5.29
C GLU A 261 -8.86 -11.06 -5.58
N TYR A 262 -8.48 -11.48 -6.78
CA TYR A 262 -8.75 -12.82 -7.33
C TYR A 262 -10.26 -13.16 -7.32
N ASP A 263 -11.09 -12.18 -7.69
CA ASP A 263 -12.56 -12.23 -7.61
C ASP A 263 -13.14 -12.35 -6.19
N LEU A 264 -12.31 -12.10 -5.16
CA LEU A 264 -12.70 -12.24 -3.76
C LEU A 264 -12.66 -10.90 -3.00
N VAL A 265 -13.48 -10.82 -1.95
CA VAL A 265 -13.29 -9.89 -0.82
C VAL A 265 -13.03 -10.75 0.42
N HIS A 266 -11.76 -10.80 0.84
CA HIS A 266 -11.28 -11.80 1.80
C HIS A 266 -11.64 -13.23 1.33
N ASN A 267 -12.41 -13.99 2.11
CA ASN A 267 -12.80 -15.36 1.77
C ASN A 267 -14.22 -15.43 1.17
N GLN A 268 -14.78 -14.30 0.74
CA GLN A 268 -16.13 -14.21 0.17
C GLN A 268 -16.04 -13.85 -1.31
N GLU A 269 -17.05 -14.25 -2.08
CA GLU A 269 -17.23 -13.76 -3.46
C GLU A 269 -17.21 -12.22 -3.45
N GLY A 270 -16.54 -11.62 -4.44
CA GLY A 270 -16.37 -10.18 -4.51
C GLY A 270 -17.67 -9.43 -4.81
N ILE A 271 -17.55 -8.27 -5.46
CA ILE A 271 -18.70 -7.41 -5.77
C ILE A 271 -19.72 -8.05 -6.73
N GLY A 272 -19.35 -9.11 -7.44
CA GLY A 272 -20.22 -9.80 -8.40
C GLY A 272 -20.78 -8.85 -9.47
N ASP A 273 -22.07 -8.97 -9.77
CA ASP A 273 -22.76 -8.09 -10.74
C ASP A 273 -23.08 -6.67 -10.20
N LYS A 274 -22.68 -6.34 -8.95
CA LYS A 274 -22.93 -5.03 -8.34
C LYS A 274 -21.86 -4.02 -8.78
N ALA A 275 -22.06 -3.46 -9.97
CA ALA A 275 -21.17 -2.48 -10.60
C ALA A 275 -21.70 -1.03 -10.52
N ASP A 276 -22.47 -0.70 -9.49
CA ASP A 276 -23.07 0.62 -9.27
C ASP A 276 -22.13 1.64 -8.63
N HIS A 277 -21.09 1.18 -7.93
CA HIS A 277 -19.94 2.00 -7.49
C HIS A 277 -18.70 1.71 -8.35
N PRO A 278 -17.81 2.68 -8.61
CA PRO A 278 -16.54 2.40 -9.27
C PRO A 278 -15.73 1.34 -8.50
N TRP A 279 -15.02 0.48 -9.21
CA TRP A 279 -14.26 -0.60 -8.61
C TRP A 279 -12.99 -0.93 -9.40
N GLU A 280 -12.07 -1.63 -8.73
CA GLU A 280 -10.81 -2.10 -9.27
C GLU A 280 -10.55 -3.55 -8.82
N GLU A 281 -10.36 -4.46 -9.76
CA GLU A 281 -9.85 -5.81 -9.49
C GLU A 281 -8.32 -5.76 -9.53
N SER A 282 -7.70 -6.24 -8.46
CA SER A 282 -6.25 -6.41 -8.37
C SER A 282 -5.89 -7.88 -8.30
N ARG A 283 -4.92 -8.30 -9.10
CA ARG A 283 -4.34 -9.64 -9.00
C ARG A 283 -2.93 -9.68 -9.57
N GLY A 284 -2.16 -10.67 -9.12
CA GLY A 284 -0.90 -11.02 -9.78
C GLY A 284 -1.13 -11.61 -11.17
N ILE A 285 -0.09 -11.53 -12.02
CA ILE A 285 -0.02 -12.31 -13.27
C ILE A 285 -0.10 -13.81 -12.93
N GLY A 286 0.55 -14.22 -11.83
CA GLY A 286 0.45 -15.55 -11.25
C GLY A 286 -0.58 -15.63 -10.12
N THR A 287 -0.16 -16.24 -9.01
CA THR A 287 -0.95 -16.41 -7.77
C THR A 287 -0.22 -15.84 -6.54
N SER A 288 0.74 -14.94 -6.77
CA SER A 288 1.52 -14.19 -5.78
C SER A 288 1.60 -12.76 -6.28
N TYR A 289 1.81 -11.80 -5.38
CA TYR A 289 2.13 -10.43 -5.77
C TYR A 289 3.64 -10.17 -5.78
N GLY A 290 4.34 -10.59 -4.71
CA GLY A 290 5.79 -10.41 -4.54
C GLY A 290 6.65 -11.43 -5.26
#